data_AF-A0A382MHT5-F1
#
_entry.id   AF-A0A382MHT5-F1
#
_cell.length_a   1.000
_cell.length_b   1.000
_cell.length_c   1.000
_cell.angle_alpha   90.00
_cell.angle_beta   90.00
_cell.angle_gamma   90.00
#
_symmetry.space_group_name_H-M   'P 1'
#
loop_
_entity.id
_entity.type
_entity.pdbx_description
1 polymer ?
#
loop_
_entity_poly.entity_id
_entity_poly.type
_entity_poly.pdbx_seq_one_letter_code
_entity_poly.pdbx_strand_id
1 'polypeptide(L)'
;VYLCGTTDDDDSYDDVVILHEIGHYIHLSYSGSPAYYGGHSLTGTYDLRLGFTEGVGTYFAGAIRDYMGLEKPLIYIETTGTNLRFWGFSKADNTDTIAGYSGSTFTAMDAGNEATVGHVIFDLVDNTNTNDGSPGVDDDSISLPNLQGDQMVFDVFVAIKDNESTSSVVNGKRISLETFYDYWVILHPSYASAFQQILLDHGVEYQEDAMEPDNSTSAATWIETDGSSYHHTYFPAGDADWSKFNGSAGAEWLIKTRNLANGADTILQVYDTDGTTLLATNDDATSSTVASAIQFTASADATYYIKTYRYEDTIPIGRYGDFDLTISDINHPSITSLSPSGGSVSGGYTVNITGDNFESGLTVSFGVYATTGVTLNSATSLT
;
A
#
# COMPACT_ATOMS: atom_id res chain seq x y z
N VAL A 1 -13.76 8.75 32.67
CA VAL A 1 -15.16 9.16 32.86
C VAL A 1 -15.34 9.63 34.30
N TYR A 2 -15.68 10.91 34.51
CA TYR A 2 -16.03 11.42 35.84
C TYR A 2 -17.51 11.09 36.06
N LEU A 3 -17.78 9.99 36.76
CA LEU A 3 -19.12 9.49 37.11
C LEU A 3 -19.45 9.96 38.54
N CYS A 4 -19.49 11.27 38.75
CA CYS A 4 -19.92 11.83 40.01
C CYS A 4 -20.92 12.95 39.75
N GLY A 5 -22.17 12.57 39.56
CA GLY A 5 -23.31 13.46 39.57
C GLY A 5 -23.43 14.28 40.86
N THR A 6 -24.18 15.37 40.74
CA THR A 6 -24.51 16.26 41.86
C THR A 6 -25.50 15.57 42.81
N THR A 7 -25.84 16.16 43.97
CA THR A 7 -26.77 15.53 44.92
C THR A 7 -28.18 15.25 44.36
N ASP A 8 -28.51 15.78 43.18
CA ASP A 8 -29.80 15.64 42.50
C ASP A 8 -29.72 14.80 41.20
N ASP A 9 -28.55 14.22 40.91
CA ASP A 9 -28.24 13.47 39.69
C ASP A 9 -27.39 12.27 40.08
N ASP A 10 -27.96 11.07 40.07
CA ASP A 10 -27.18 9.85 40.17
C ASP A 10 -26.98 9.31 38.75
N ASP A 11 -25.76 9.33 38.25
CA ASP A 11 -25.35 8.87 36.89
C ASP A 11 -25.69 7.39 36.59
N SER A 12 -26.54 6.77 37.41
CA SER A 12 -26.98 5.37 37.40
C SER A 12 -27.86 4.99 36.20
N TYR A 13 -28.13 5.93 35.29
CA TYR A 13 -28.90 5.70 34.07
C TYR A 13 -28.28 6.32 32.79
N ASP A 14 -27.01 6.75 32.82
CA ASP A 14 -26.26 7.19 31.63
C ASP A 14 -25.64 6.01 30.86
N ASP A 15 -26.40 4.93 30.66
CA ASP A 15 -25.92 3.70 30.03
C ASP A 15 -25.32 3.96 28.63
N VAL A 16 -25.96 4.82 27.83
CA VAL A 16 -25.48 5.23 26.51
C VAL A 16 -24.11 5.90 26.58
N VAL A 17 -23.82 6.77 27.56
CA VAL A 17 -22.50 7.41 27.70
C VAL A 17 -21.45 6.38 28.01
N ILE A 18 -21.73 5.51 28.97
CA ILE A 18 -20.79 4.48 29.40
C ILE A 18 -20.50 3.54 28.23
N LEU A 19 -21.52 3.13 27.49
CA LEU A 19 -21.38 2.26 26.33
C LEU A 19 -20.68 2.98 25.15
N HIS A 20 -20.89 4.28 24.97
CA HIS A 20 -20.20 5.10 23.96
C HIS A 20 -18.69 5.13 24.22
N GLU A 21 -18.30 5.40 25.46
CA GLU A 21 -16.89 5.39 25.88
C GLU A 21 -16.27 3.98 25.79
N ILE A 22 -17.05 2.93 26.03
CA ILE A 22 -16.62 1.54 25.77
C ILE A 22 -16.44 1.30 24.27
N GLY A 23 -17.34 1.84 23.42
CA GLY A 23 -17.22 1.80 21.97
C GLY A 23 -15.90 2.40 21.49
N HIS A 24 -15.49 3.53 22.06
CA HIS A 24 -14.19 4.13 21.82
C HIS A 24 -13.02 3.23 22.18
N TYR A 25 -13.09 2.60 23.35
CA TYR A 25 -12.06 1.64 23.76
C TYR A 25 -11.94 0.49 22.75
N ILE A 26 -13.07 -0.06 22.29
CA ILE A 26 -13.10 -1.14 21.29
C ILE A 26 -12.51 -0.63 19.97
N HIS A 27 -12.98 0.51 19.45
CA HIS A 27 -12.49 1.08 18.20
C HIS A 27 -10.97 1.33 18.26
N LEU A 28 -10.47 1.97 19.32
CA LEU A 28 -9.02 2.19 19.52
C LEU A 28 -8.20 0.91 19.61
N SER A 29 -8.77 -0.15 20.19
CA SER A 29 -8.05 -1.40 20.40
C SER A 29 -7.83 -2.18 19.10
N TYR A 30 -8.68 -1.98 18.09
CA TYR A 30 -8.72 -2.84 16.91
C TYR A 30 -8.63 -2.11 15.57
N SER A 31 -9.14 -0.89 15.44
CA SER A 31 -9.33 -0.25 14.12
C SER A 31 -9.17 1.27 14.08
N GLY A 32 -8.93 1.92 15.23
CA GLY A 32 -8.88 3.37 15.37
C GLY A 32 -7.50 3.93 15.71
N SER A 33 -7.35 5.25 15.58
CA SER A 33 -6.14 5.99 15.98
C SER A 33 -6.49 7.07 16.99
N PRO A 34 -5.75 7.20 18.11
CA PRO A 34 -5.99 8.24 19.11
C PRO A 34 -5.80 9.66 18.56
N ALA A 35 -5.13 9.82 17.41
CA ALA A 35 -4.91 11.12 16.77
C ALA A 35 -6.18 11.76 16.19
N TYR A 36 -7.26 10.99 16.02
CA TYR A 36 -8.53 11.47 15.49
C TYR A 36 -9.56 11.80 16.57
N TYR A 37 -9.20 11.63 17.85
CA TYR A 37 -10.04 11.94 19.01
C TYR A 37 -9.86 13.39 19.45
N GLY A 38 -10.93 13.99 19.98
CA GLY A 38 -10.91 15.37 20.42
C GLY A 38 -12.20 15.80 21.08
N GLY A 39 -12.20 16.99 21.67
CA GLY A 39 -13.41 17.56 22.26
C GLY A 39 -14.47 17.82 21.19
N HIS A 40 -15.65 17.25 21.38
CA HIS A 40 -16.79 17.37 20.49
C HIS A 40 -18.06 17.68 21.30
N SER A 41 -19.16 17.91 20.60
CA SER A 41 -20.48 18.15 21.19
C SER A 41 -21.54 17.72 20.20
N LEU A 42 -22.72 17.35 20.71
CA LEU A 42 -23.82 16.84 19.89
C LEU A 42 -24.32 17.84 18.82
N THR A 43 -24.03 19.13 18.98
CA THR A 43 -24.54 20.21 18.12
C THR A 43 -23.52 20.75 17.12
N GLY A 44 -22.27 20.28 17.17
CA GLY A 44 -21.20 20.77 16.32
C GLY A 44 -21.03 19.98 15.02
N THR A 45 -20.37 20.62 14.05
CA THR A 45 -19.76 19.98 12.87
C THR A 45 -18.25 19.95 13.09
N TYR A 46 -17.65 18.78 12.93
CA TYR A 46 -16.23 18.54 13.17
C TYR A 46 -15.53 17.99 11.93
N ASP A 47 -14.22 17.74 12.06
CA ASP A 47 -13.46 16.96 11.08
C ASP A 47 -14.14 15.61 10.85
N LEU A 48 -14.24 15.17 9.60
CA LEU A 48 -14.92 13.93 9.23
C LEU A 48 -14.38 12.70 9.96
N ARG A 49 -13.07 12.68 10.28
CA ARG A 49 -12.46 11.55 11.01
C ARG A 49 -12.86 11.58 12.48
N LEU A 50 -12.95 12.77 13.08
CA LEU A 50 -13.47 12.93 14.43
C LEU A 50 -14.96 12.55 14.46
N GLY A 51 -15.77 13.07 13.53
CA GLY A 51 -17.19 12.71 13.40
C GLY A 51 -17.40 11.20 13.21
N PHE A 52 -16.55 10.56 12.40
CA PHE A 52 -16.59 9.11 12.22
C PHE A 52 -16.25 8.35 13.51
N THR A 53 -15.14 8.69 14.15
CA THR A 53 -14.69 8.07 15.39
C THR A 53 -15.73 8.19 16.51
N GLU A 54 -16.32 9.37 16.70
CA GLU A 54 -17.39 9.61 17.68
C GLU A 54 -18.68 8.86 17.31
N GLY A 55 -19.05 8.83 16.03
CA GLY A 55 -20.21 8.07 15.57
C GLY A 55 -20.07 6.56 15.76
N VAL A 56 -18.85 6.00 15.66
CA VAL A 56 -18.58 4.58 15.98
C VAL A 56 -18.83 4.30 17.47
N GLY A 57 -18.46 5.21 18.37
CA GLY A 57 -18.79 5.12 19.79
C GLY A 57 -20.30 5.03 20.02
N THR A 58 -21.06 5.93 19.38
CA THR A 58 -22.52 5.96 19.47
C THR A 58 -23.17 4.70 18.90
N TYR A 59 -22.67 4.22 17.75
CA TYR A 59 -23.09 2.97 17.14
C TYR A 59 -22.95 1.77 18.10
N PHE A 60 -21.80 1.62 18.77
CA PHE A 60 -21.59 0.51 19.71
C PHE A 60 -22.57 0.55 20.88
N ALA A 61 -22.89 1.75 21.38
CA ALA A 61 -23.92 1.91 22.40
C ALA A 61 -25.28 1.42 21.90
N GLY A 62 -25.67 1.81 20.69
CA GLY A 62 -26.88 1.31 20.02
C GLY A 62 -26.90 -0.20 19.87
N ALA A 63 -25.87 -0.77 19.28
CA ALA A 63 -25.79 -2.22 19.02
C ALA A 63 -25.89 -3.06 20.29
N ILE A 64 -25.29 -2.61 21.40
CA ILE A 64 -25.37 -3.31 22.69
C ILE A 64 -26.79 -3.21 23.27
N ARG A 65 -27.43 -2.05 23.17
CA ARG A 65 -28.79 -1.84 23.67
C ARG A 65 -29.82 -2.62 22.85
N ASP A 66 -29.62 -2.71 21.55
CA ASP A 66 -30.43 -3.55 20.65
C ASP A 66 -30.27 -5.04 21.00
N TYR A 67 -29.03 -5.51 21.20
CA TYR A 67 -28.76 -6.87 21.69
C TYR A 67 -29.46 -7.17 23.02
N MET A 68 -29.59 -6.18 23.90
CA MET A 68 -30.31 -6.29 25.18
C MET A 68 -31.84 -6.24 25.02
N GLY A 69 -32.36 -6.02 23.81
CA GLY A 69 -33.78 -5.94 23.50
C GLY A 69 -34.44 -4.67 24.03
N LEU A 70 -33.67 -3.58 24.20
CA LEU A 70 -34.21 -2.30 24.64
C LEU A 70 -34.95 -1.60 23.50
N GLU A 71 -36.06 -0.93 23.82
CA GLU A 71 -36.73 -0.07 22.83
C GLU A 71 -35.87 1.17 22.57
N LYS A 72 -35.78 1.54 21.29
CA LYS A 72 -35.11 2.72 20.75
C LYS A 72 -33.62 2.79 21.15
N PRO A 73 -32.80 1.84 20.66
CA PRO A 73 -31.45 1.60 21.17
C PRO A 73 -30.45 2.75 20.96
N LEU A 74 -30.71 3.68 20.04
CA LEU A 74 -29.88 4.88 19.84
C LEU A 74 -30.34 6.12 20.62
N ILE A 75 -31.44 6.06 21.37
CA ILE A 75 -31.92 7.22 22.15
C ILE A 75 -31.12 7.40 23.42
N TYR A 76 -30.50 8.57 23.58
CA TYR A 76 -29.91 9.01 24.84
C TYR A 76 -31.01 9.40 25.84
N ILE A 77 -31.00 8.80 27.03
CA ILE A 77 -31.96 9.05 28.10
C ILE A 77 -31.19 9.52 29.33
N GLU A 78 -31.40 10.77 29.76
CA GLU A 78 -30.98 11.22 31.09
C GLU A 78 -32.18 11.04 32.04
N THR A 79 -31.94 10.61 33.26
CA THR A 79 -33.01 10.60 34.27
C THR A 79 -32.45 11.03 35.61
N THR A 80 -33.16 11.95 36.28
CA THR A 80 -32.81 12.40 37.64
C THR A 80 -33.40 11.44 38.68
N GLY A 81 -33.38 10.12 38.40
CA GLY A 81 -33.98 9.05 39.21
C GLY A 81 -35.52 9.07 39.41
N THR A 82 -36.23 10.11 38.97
CA THR A 82 -37.68 10.31 39.22
C THR A 82 -38.48 10.81 38.02
N ASN A 83 -37.83 11.46 37.05
CA ASN A 83 -38.44 11.89 35.80
C ASN A 83 -37.49 11.50 34.66
N LEU A 84 -38.03 10.83 33.65
CA LEU A 84 -37.33 10.64 32.39
C LEU A 84 -37.19 12.01 31.72
N ARG A 85 -35.96 12.39 31.41
CA ARG A 85 -35.69 13.52 30.53
C ARG A 85 -35.09 12.98 29.24
N PHE A 86 -35.89 13.02 28.18
CA PHE A 86 -35.45 12.66 26.84
C PHE A 86 -34.55 13.77 26.30
N TRP A 87 -33.25 13.59 26.46
CA TRP A 87 -32.23 14.48 25.95
C TRP A 87 -31.34 13.65 25.03
N GLY A 88 -31.66 13.58 23.75
CA GLY A 88 -30.93 12.67 22.88
C GLY A 88 -31.26 12.78 21.41
N PHE A 89 -30.45 12.07 20.61
CA PHE A 89 -30.65 11.90 19.19
C PHE A 89 -31.97 11.19 18.95
N SER A 90 -32.84 11.85 18.20
CA SER A 90 -34.22 11.46 17.98
C SER A 90 -35.18 11.80 19.12
N LYS A 91 -35.74 13.01 19.00
CA LYS A 91 -37.07 13.34 19.53
C LYS A 91 -38.18 12.68 18.69
N ALA A 92 -37.88 12.18 17.49
CA ALA A 92 -38.84 11.41 16.73
C ALA A 92 -38.98 10.05 17.42
N ASP A 93 -40.15 9.45 17.36
CA ASP A 93 -40.30 8.10 17.89
C ASP A 93 -39.51 7.05 17.08
N ASN A 94 -38.80 7.45 16.03
CA ASN A 94 -38.06 6.66 15.05
C ASN A 94 -36.57 7.05 15.13
N THR A 95 -35.66 6.09 15.33
CA THR A 95 -34.23 6.38 15.43
C THR A 95 -33.65 6.88 14.12
N ASP A 96 -34.24 6.58 12.98
CA ASP A 96 -33.70 6.85 11.64
C ASP A 96 -33.84 8.32 11.23
N THR A 97 -34.59 9.10 12.03
CA THR A 97 -34.76 10.53 11.88
C THR A 97 -33.89 11.29 12.87
N ILE A 98 -32.83 11.93 12.35
CA ILE A 98 -31.96 12.82 13.13
C ILE A 98 -32.78 14.05 13.61
N ALA A 99 -33.18 14.06 14.88
CA ALA A 99 -33.98 15.15 15.47
C ALA A 99 -33.33 15.78 16.71
N GLY A 100 -33.34 17.12 16.75
CA GLY A 100 -32.60 17.98 17.68
C GLY A 100 -33.08 18.06 19.12
N TYR A 101 -32.19 18.60 19.96
CA TYR A 101 -32.36 18.84 21.39
C TYR A 101 -33.43 19.92 21.67
N SER A 102 -34.35 19.65 22.60
CA SER A 102 -35.24 20.63 23.27
C SER A 102 -35.91 21.70 22.39
N GLY A 103 -36.42 21.33 21.21
CA GLY A 103 -37.14 22.28 20.33
C GLY A 103 -36.24 23.21 19.50
N SER A 104 -34.93 22.97 19.50
CA SER A 104 -33.97 23.52 18.53
C SER A 104 -33.72 22.50 17.43
N THR A 105 -33.73 22.94 16.17
CA THR A 105 -33.33 22.12 15.02
C THR A 105 -31.84 21.77 15.15
N PHE A 106 -31.44 20.51 14.94
CA PHE A 106 -30.01 20.20 14.75
C PHE A 106 -29.49 21.05 13.59
N THR A 107 -28.41 21.80 13.83
CA THR A 107 -27.81 22.67 12.83
C THR A 107 -26.82 21.95 11.91
N ALA A 108 -26.40 20.73 12.29
CA ALA A 108 -25.45 19.90 11.56
C ALA A 108 -26.03 18.49 11.37
N MET A 109 -26.36 18.15 10.12
CA MET A 109 -26.83 16.81 9.69
C MET A 109 -25.85 16.22 8.66
N ASP A 110 -24.59 16.62 8.74
CA ASP A 110 -23.53 16.21 7.82
C ASP A 110 -22.61 15.17 8.48
N ALA A 111 -21.70 14.60 7.68
CA ALA A 111 -20.76 13.58 8.13
C ALA A 111 -19.72 14.07 9.16
N GLY A 112 -19.73 15.36 9.53
CA GLY A 112 -18.93 15.89 10.62
C GLY A 112 -19.61 15.80 11.99
N ASN A 113 -20.81 15.23 12.07
CA ASN A 113 -21.58 15.09 13.30
C ASN A 113 -21.73 13.62 13.70
N GLU A 114 -21.38 13.30 14.95
CA GLU A 114 -21.38 11.92 15.47
C GLU A 114 -22.77 11.27 15.44
N ALA A 115 -23.83 12.06 15.67
CA ALA A 115 -25.19 11.55 15.62
C ALA A 115 -25.48 11.02 14.23
N THR A 116 -25.16 11.83 13.23
CA THR A 116 -25.42 11.52 11.83
C THR A 116 -24.67 10.25 11.45
N VAL A 117 -23.39 10.16 11.80
CA VAL A 117 -22.58 8.96 11.53
C VAL A 117 -23.12 7.74 12.27
N GLY A 118 -23.39 7.85 13.58
CA GLY A 118 -23.83 6.73 14.40
C GLY A 118 -25.15 6.14 13.91
N HIS A 119 -26.09 6.99 13.48
CA HIS A 119 -27.35 6.55 12.88
C HIS A 119 -27.12 5.86 11.54
N VAL A 120 -26.30 6.43 10.65
CA VAL A 120 -25.98 5.79 9.37
C VAL A 120 -25.33 4.41 9.57
N ILE A 121 -24.39 4.27 10.52
CA ILE A 121 -23.77 2.96 10.77
C ILE A 121 -24.78 1.97 11.38
N PHE A 122 -25.71 2.45 12.22
CA PHE A 122 -26.73 1.61 12.84
C PHE A 122 -27.79 1.16 11.84
N ASP A 123 -28.26 2.06 10.98
CA ASP A 123 -29.18 1.82 9.84
C ASP A 123 -28.62 0.78 8.85
N LEU A 124 -27.28 0.70 8.73
CA LEU A 124 -26.65 -0.37 7.95
C LEU A 124 -26.83 -1.78 8.55
N VAL A 125 -27.07 -1.90 9.86
CA VAL A 125 -27.06 -3.19 10.58
C VAL A 125 -28.38 -3.56 11.23
N ASP A 126 -29.30 -2.60 11.37
CA ASP A 126 -30.64 -2.88 11.84
C ASP A 126 -31.46 -3.63 10.78
N ASN A 127 -32.63 -4.09 11.20
CA ASN A 127 -33.49 -4.92 10.39
C ASN A 127 -34.94 -4.75 10.86
N THR A 128 -35.85 -5.34 10.10
CA THR A 128 -37.31 -5.34 10.35
C THR A 128 -37.78 -5.73 11.76
N ASN A 129 -36.91 -6.33 12.59
CA ASN A 129 -37.22 -6.72 13.97
C ASN A 129 -36.54 -5.83 15.02
N THR A 130 -35.67 -4.91 14.62
CA THR A 130 -35.06 -3.91 15.50
C THR A 130 -36.16 -3.05 16.09
N ASN A 131 -36.06 -2.77 17.39
CA ASN A 131 -37.06 -1.96 18.09
C ASN A 131 -36.64 -0.49 18.11
N ASP A 132 -36.28 0.07 16.96
CA ASP A 132 -35.88 1.47 16.69
C ASP A 132 -37.03 2.50 16.82
N GLY A 133 -38.27 2.00 16.84
CA GLY A 133 -39.48 2.80 16.90
C GLY A 133 -40.10 3.10 15.52
N SER A 134 -39.54 2.51 14.46
CA SER A 134 -40.10 2.34 13.13
C SER A 134 -40.02 0.89 12.59
N PRO A 135 -40.21 -0.19 13.39
CA PRO A 135 -39.81 -1.53 12.96
C PRO A 135 -40.47 -1.96 11.64
N GLY A 136 -39.66 -2.31 10.64
CA GLY A 136 -40.15 -2.80 9.34
C GLY A 136 -40.67 -1.73 8.38
N VAL A 137 -40.50 -0.43 8.69
CA VAL A 137 -41.08 0.68 7.89
C VAL A 137 -40.03 1.40 7.04
N ASP A 138 -38.78 1.44 7.49
CA ASP A 138 -37.67 2.20 6.90
C ASP A 138 -36.42 1.38 6.60
N ASP A 139 -36.46 0.06 6.78
CA ASP A 139 -35.33 -0.80 6.40
C ASP A 139 -34.91 -0.61 4.93
N ASP A 140 -33.71 -0.10 4.77
CA ASP A 140 -33.04 0.07 3.49
C ASP A 140 -32.90 -1.26 2.74
N SER A 141 -32.83 -1.19 1.41
CA SER A 141 -32.46 -2.37 0.60
C SER A 141 -31.06 -2.91 0.91
N ILE A 142 -30.24 -2.11 1.61
CA ILE A 142 -28.90 -2.46 2.11
C ILE A 142 -29.04 -2.71 3.62
N SER A 143 -29.53 -3.88 4.00
CA SER A 143 -29.49 -4.36 5.38
C SER A 143 -28.38 -5.41 5.46
N LEU A 144 -27.34 -5.13 6.27
CA LEU A 144 -26.25 -6.05 6.56
C LEU A 144 -26.38 -6.54 8.02
N PRO A 145 -27.42 -7.32 8.37
CA PRO A 145 -27.59 -7.79 9.72
C PRO A 145 -26.40 -8.69 10.07
N ASN A 146 -25.66 -8.34 11.12
CA ASN A 146 -24.39 -8.95 11.53
C ASN A 146 -23.19 -8.65 10.61
N LEU A 147 -23.23 -7.58 9.81
CA LEU A 147 -22.15 -7.17 8.93
C LEU A 147 -21.71 -8.34 8.02
N GLN A 148 -22.65 -8.95 7.28
CA GLN A 148 -22.35 -10.07 6.39
C GLN A 148 -21.35 -9.64 5.29
N GLY A 149 -20.08 -9.94 5.55
CA GLY A 149 -18.91 -9.45 4.81
C GLY A 149 -17.73 -9.26 5.77
N ASP A 150 -18.00 -8.64 6.93
CA ASP A 150 -17.04 -8.48 8.01
C ASP A 150 -16.76 -9.81 8.69
N GLN A 151 -17.72 -10.74 8.79
CA GLN A 151 -17.43 -12.07 9.35
C GLN A 151 -16.32 -12.77 8.56
N MET A 152 -16.31 -12.68 7.22
CA MET A 152 -15.27 -13.28 6.40
C MET A 152 -13.90 -12.61 6.64
N VAL A 153 -13.89 -11.30 6.79
CA VAL A 153 -12.71 -10.51 7.15
C VAL A 153 -12.22 -10.85 8.56
N PHE A 154 -13.12 -10.98 9.54
CA PHE A 154 -12.82 -11.38 10.91
C PHE A 154 -12.30 -12.81 10.98
N ASP A 155 -12.83 -13.74 10.17
CA ASP A 155 -12.32 -15.11 10.08
C ASP A 155 -10.84 -15.11 9.67
N VAL A 156 -10.47 -14.25 8.70
CA VAL A 156 -9.07 -14.04 8.29
C VAL A 156 -8.24 -13.49 9.45
N PHE A 157 -8.70 -12.44 10.13
CA PHE A 157 -7.96 -11.87 11.26
C PHE A 157 -7.81 -12.86 12.44
N VAL A 158 -8.85 -13.63 12.75
CA VAL A 158 -8.81 -14.67 13.79
C VAL A 158 -7.83 -15.76 13.38
N ALA A 159 -7.85 -16.21 12.12
CA ALA A 159 -6.91 -17.20 11.62
C ALA A 159 -5.46 -16.70 11.69
N ILE A 160 -5.19 -15.45 11.30
CA ILE A 160 -3.87 -14.83 11.46
C ILE A 160 -3.47 -14.82 12.94
N LYS A 161 -4.34 -14.32 13.84
CA LYS A 161 -4.09 -14.25 15.29
C LYS A 161 -3.73 -15.61 15.89
N ASP A 162 -4.45 -16.67 15.49
CA ASP A 162 -4.29 -18.01 16.07
C ASP A 162 -3.06 -18.74 15.52
N ASN A 163 -2.72 -18.52 14.25
CA ASN A 163 -1.65 -19.26 13.57
C ASN A 163 -0.31 -18.51 13.55
N GLU A 164 -0.32 -17.17 13.61
CA GLU A 164 0.90 -16.34 13.73
C GLU A 164 1.28 -16.10 15.19
N SER A 165 1.06 -17.07 16.08
CA SER A 165 1.11 -16.91 17.55
C SER A 165 2.52 -16.96 18.18
N THR A 166 3.59 -16.74 17.40
CA THR A 166 4.95 -16.76 17.94
C THR A 166 5.42 -15.35 18.35
N SER A 167 6.41 -15.28 19.25
CA SER A 167 7.02 -14.03 19.76
C SER A 167 7.51 -13.04 18.68
N SER A 168 7.42 -13.42 17.40
CA SER A 168 7.61 -12.60 16.21
C SER A 168 6.54 -11.53 16.01
N VAL A 169 5.26 -11.72 16.41
CA VAL A 169 4.24 -10.65 16.29
C VAL A 169 4.48 -9.52 17.31
N VAL A 170 5.14 -9.81 18.42
CA VAL A 170 5.58 -8.81 19.43
C VAL A 170 6.96 -8.23 19.11
N ASN A 171 7.69 -8.79 18.13
CA ASN A 171 9.08 -8.44 17.84
C ASN A 171 9.45 -8.47 16.34
N GLY A 172 8.53 -8.04 15.46
CA GLY A 172 8.86 -7.74 14.07
C GLY A 172 8.40 -8.72 12.97
N LYS A 173 7.25 -9.38 13.08
CA LYS A 173 6.48 -9.79 11.88
C LYS A 173 5.20 -8.97 11.88
N ARG A 174 5.15 -7.94 11.03
CA ARG A 174 3.95 -7.13 10.86
C ARG A 174 2.95 -7.94 10.03
N ILE A 175 1.67 -7.90 10.40
CA ILE A 175 0.60 -8.41 9.55
C ILE A 175 0.56 -7.52 8.31
N SER A 176 0.85 -8.10 7.16
CA SER A 176 0.90 -7.39 5.87
C SER A 176 -0.36 -7.66 5.03
N LEU A 177 -0.52 -6.91 3.93
CA LEU A 177 -1.64 -7.13 3.01
C LEU A 177 -1.54 -8.50 2.32
N GLU A 178 -0.33 -8.94 1.99
CA GLU A 178 0.00 -10.28 1.50
C GLU A 178 -0.40 -11.35 2.51
N THR A 179 -0.13 -11.12 3.81
CA THR A 179 -0.55 -12.04 4.87
C THR A 179 -2.07 -12.14 4.89
N PHE A 180 -2.78 -11.02 4.81
CA PHE A 180 -4.24 -11.03 4.75
C PHE A 180 -4.75 -11.78 3.50
N TYR A 181 -4.16 -11.50 2.34
CA TYR A 181 -4.51 -12.15 1.08
C TYR A 181 -4.30 -13.67 1.11
N ASP A 182 -3.16 -14.15 1.62
CA ASP A 182 -2.85 -15.57 1.76
C ASP A 182 -3.93 -16.30 2.57
N TYR A 183 -4.29 -15.76 3.75
CA TYR A 183 -5.34 -16.34 4.58
C TYR A 183 -6.73 -16.18 3.94
N TRP A 184 -7.00 -15.08 3.23
CA TRP A 184 -8.25 -14.89 2.50
C TRP A 184 -8.45 -15.97 1.44
N VAL A 185 -7.44 -16.25 0.62
CA VAL A 185 -7.53 -17.28 -0.43
C VAL A 185 -7.74 -18.67 0.17
N ILE A 186 -7.15 -18.95 1.33
CA ILE A 186 -7.33 -20.22 2.06
C ILE A 186 -8.75 -20.36 2.60
N LEU A 187 -9.28 -19.34 3.27
CA LEU A 187 -10.57 -19.40 3.95
C LEU A 187 -11.76 -19.21 3.00
N HIS A 188 -11.58 -18.36 1.99
CA HIS A 188 -12.63 -17.87 1.09
C HIS A 188 -12.26 -18.08 -0.40
N PRO A 189 -11.89 -19.30 -0.84
CA PRO A 189 -11.36 -19.53 -2.18
C PRO A 189 -12.33 -19.15 -3.32
N SER A 190 -13.64 -19.18 -3.08
CA SER A 190 -14.66 -18.73 -4.06
C SER A 190 -14.59 -17.24 -4.36
N TYR A 191 -13.94 -16.45 -3.50
CA TYR A 191 -13.78 -15.00 -3.64
C TYR A 191 -12.33 -14.59 -3.97
N ALA A 192 -11.42 -15.54 -4.14
CA ALA A 192 -10.00 -15.27 -4.39
C ALA A 192 -9.80 -14.38 -5.64
N SER A 193 -10.38 -14.77 -6.78
CA SER A 193 -10.25 -13.99 -8.03
C SER A 193 -10.89 -12.60 -7.95
N ALA A 194 -12.00 -12.46 -7.24
CA ALA A 194 -12.64 -11.16 -7.04
C ALA A 194 -11.75 -10.24 -6.18
N PHE A 195 -11.15 -10.78 -5.12
CA PHE A 195 -10.27 -10.01 -4.27
C PHE A 195 -8.96 -9.64 -4.98
N GLN A 196 -8.37 -10.58 -5.72
CA GLN A 196 -7.20 -10.32 -6.58
C GLN A 196 -7.48 -9.19 -7.59
N GLN A 197 -8.66 -9.17 -8.22
CA GLN A 197 -9.03 -8.09 -9.14
C GLN A 197 -9.17 -6.74 -8.42
N ILE A 198 -9.75 -6.71 -7.21
CA ILE A 198 -9.83 -5.48 -6.40
C ILE A 198 -8.42 -4.94 -6.09
N LEU A 199 -7.49 -5.83 -5.75
CA LEU A 199 -6.09 -5.46 -5.51
C LEU A 199 -5.44 -4.89 -6.77
N LEU A 200 -5.63 -5.56 -7.92
CA LEU A 200 -5.11 -5.09 -9.21
C LEU A 200 -5.67 -3.71 -9.60
N ASP A 201 -6.98 -3.49 -9.43
CA ASP A 201 -7.62 -2.20 -9.70
C ASP A 201 -7.06 -1.07 -8.81
N HIS A 202 -6.41 -1.43 -7.70
CA HIS A 202 -5.71 -0.54 -6.78
C HIS A 202 -4.18 -0.54 -6.96
N GLY A 203 -3.66 -1.16 -8.02
CA GLY A 203 -2.22 -1.20 -8.33
C GLY A 203 -1.42 -2.17 -7.46
N VAL A 204 -2.09 -3.14 -6.84
CA VAL A 204 -1.46 -4.22 -6.06
C VAL A 204 -1.49 -5.51 -6.88
N GLU A 205 -0.34 -5.89 -7.42
CA GLU A 205 -0.24 -6.97 -8.40
C GLU A 205 0.12 -8.32 -7.75
N TYR A 206 -0.89 -9.01 -7.22
CA TYR A 206 -0.74 -10.37 -6.66
C TYR A 206 -1.15 -11.42 -7.69
N GLN A 207 -0.51 -11.41 -8.85
CA GLN A 207 -0.80 -12.30 -9.97
C GLN A 207 0.48 -12.58 -10.76
N GLU A 208 0.52 -13.67 -11.51
CA GLU A 208 1.60 -13.96 -12.46
C GLU A 208 1.64 -12.88 -13.54
N ASP A 209 2.83 -12.44 -13.92
CA ASP A 209 3.01 -11.50 -15.03
C ASP A 209 3.03 -12.21 -16.41
N ALA A 210 3.27 -11.45 -17.47
CA ALA A 210 3.20 -11.94 -18.85
C ALA A 210 4.42 -12.79 -19.28
N MET A 211 5.48 -12.82 -18.48
CA MET A 211 6.72 -13.57 -18.74
C MET A 211 6.64 -15.00 -18.21
N GLU A 212 5.75 -15.27 -17.27
CA GLU A 212 5.59 -16.61 -16.72
C GLU A 212 5.13 -17.65 -17.78
N PRO A 213 5.63 -18.90 -17.74
CA PRO A 213 6.55 -19.41 -16.73
C PRO A 213 8.02 -19.07 -17.04
N ASP A 214 8.75 -18.48 -16.08
CA ASP A 214 10.18 -18.19 -16.22
C ASP A 214 11.04 -18.51 -14.98
N ASN A 215 10.48 -19.33 -14.10
CA ASN A 215 11.10 -19.85 -12.87
C ASN A 215 12.35 -20.76 -13.03
N SER A 216 12.97 -20.84 -14.22
CA SER A 216 14.19 -21.61 -14.46
C SER A 216 14.97 -21.12 -15.68
N THR A 217 16.26 -21.46 -15.75
CA THR A 217 17.11 -21.15 -16.92
C THR A 217 16.56 -21.71 -18.24
N SER A 218 15.92 -22.88 -18.20
CA SER A 218 15.27 -23.49 -19.38
C SER A 218 14.01 -22.75 -19.82
N ALA A 219 13.34 -22.08 -18.89
CA ALA A 219 12.14 -21.31 -19.11
C ALA A 219 12.42 -19.81 -19.33
N ALA A 220 13.67 -19.37 -19.14
CA ALA A 220 14.06 -17.97 -19.13
C ALA A 220 13.54 -17.18 -20.35
N THR A 221 13.01 -15.99 -20.09
CA THR A 221 12.35 -15.11 -21.05
C THR A 221 13.32 -14.20 -21.78
N TRP A 222 13.03 -13.85 -23.03
CA TRP A 222 13.92 -13.02 -23.84
C TRP A 222 13.72 -11.54 -23.52
N ILE A 223 14.82 -10.84 -23.24
CA ILE A 223 14.85 -9.40 -23.00
C ILE A 223 15.66 -8.72 -24.10
N GLU A 224 15.02 -7.78 -24.80
CA GLU A 224 15.73 -6.92 -25.76
C GLU A 224 16.69 -5.98 -25.04
N THR A 225 17.82 -5.70 -25.67
CA THR A 225 18.91 -4.91 -25.08
C THR A 225 18.92 -3.43 -25.49
N ASP A 226 17.76 -2.93 -25.93
CA ASP A 226 17.56 -1.55 -26.40
C ASP A 226 17.10 -0.59 -25.28
N GLY A 227 17.07 -1.07 -24.04
CA GLY A 227 16.59 -0.32 -22.88
C GLY A 227 15.07 -0.36 -22.68
N SER A 228 14.33 -1.14 -23.47
CA SER A 228 12.91 -1.40 -23.23
C SER A 228 12.67 -2.00 -21.84
N SER A 229 11.53 -1.65 -21.25
CA SER A 229 11.11 -2.13 -19.93
C SER A 229 10.22 -3.36 -20.07
N TYR A 230 10.52 -4.35 -19.24
CA TYR A 230 9.81 -5.62 -19.16
C TYR A 230 9.28 -5.77 -17.73
N HIS A 231 7.96 -5.82 -17.59
CA HIS A 231 7.31 -5.85 -16.29
C HIS A 231 7.28 -7.28 -15.74
N HIS A 232 7.61 -7.41 -14.46
CA HIS A 232 7.69 -8.65 -13.70
C HIS A 232 6.99 -8.50 -12.35
N THR A 233 6.48 -9.61 -11.84
CA THR A 233 5.87 -9.73 -10.51
C THR A 233 6.45 -10.93 -9.79
N TYR A 234 6.89 -10.76 -8.54
CA TYR A 234 7.19 -11.87 -7.64
C TYR A 234 5.89 -12.50 -7.14
N PHE A 235 5.30 -13.37 -7.94
CA PHE A 235 4.09 -14.09 -7.57
C PHE A 235 4.04 -15.48 -8.23
N PRO A 236 3.87 -16.57 -7.46
CA PRO A 236 3.56 -16.64 -6.04
C PRO A 236 4.80 -16.46 -5.12
N ALA A 237 4.65 -16.76 -3.83
CA ALA A 237 5.70 -16.50 -2.86
C ALA A 237 6.92 -17.39 -3.12
N GLY A 238 8.10 -16.79 -3.17
CA GLY A 238 9.34 -17.49 -3.51
C GLY A 238 9.57 -17.65 -5.01
N ASP A 239 8.78 -16.96 -5.83
CA ASP A 239 9.00 -16.80 -7.26
C ASP A 239 10.36 -16.14 -7.55
N ALA A 240 10.96 -16.56 -8.67
CA ALA A 240 12.24 -16.07 -9.13
C ALA A 240 12.28 -16.06 -10.66
N ASP A 241 12.24 -14.86 -11.23
CA ASP A 241 12.25 -14.71 -12.67
C ASP A 241 13.63 -14.98 -13.26
N TRP A 242 13.65 -15.78 -14.33
CA TRP A 242 14.81 -15.90 -15.19
C TRP A 242 14.58 -15.21 -16.52
N SER A 243 15.53 -14.38 -16.89
CA SER A 243 15.60 -13.70 -18.17
C SER A 243 16.87 -14.09 -18.92
N LYS A 244 16.92 -13.85 -20.23
CA LYS A 244 18.11 -14.07 -21.06
C LYS A 244 18.23 -13.03 -22.17
N PHE A 245 19.47 -12.74 -22.54
CA PHE A 245 19.80 -11.78 -23.60
C PHE A 245 21.04 -12.22 -24.36
N ASN A 246 21.24 -11.68 -25.56
CA ASN A 246 22.46 -11.91 -26.34
C ASN A 246 23.50 -10.82 -26.01
N GLY A 247 24.64 -11.23 -25.47
CA GLY A 247 25.80 -10.36 -25.26
C GLY A 247 26.79 -10.47 -26.41
N SER A 248 27.41 -9.35 -26.77
CA SER A 248 28.51 -9.30 -27.74
C SER A 248 29.85 -9.25 -27.02
N ALA A 249 30.83 -10.03 -27.50
CA ALA A 249 32.14 -10.17 -26.88
C ALA A 249 32.83 -8.80 -26.70
N GLY A 250 33.18 -8.47 -25.46
CA GLY A 250 33.85 -7.22 -25.09
C GLY A 250 32.92 -6.02 -24.95
N ALA A 251 31.62 -6.13 -25.29
CA ALA A 251 30.65 -5.08 -25.02
C ALA A 251 30.26 -5.05 -23.53
N GLU A 252 29.97 -3.87 -23.01
CA GLU A 252 29.50 -3.66 -21.65
C GLU A 252 28.00 -3.42 -21.64
N TRP A 253 27.28 -4.03 -20.72
CA TRP A 253 25.83 -3.97 -20.61
C TRP A 253 25.45 -3.44 -19.24
N LEU A 254 24.38 -2.65 -19.20
CA LEU A 254 23.74 -2.19 -17.98
C LEU A 254 22.41 -2.90 -17.80
N ILE A 255 22.35 -3.76 -16.78
CA ILE A 255 21.16 -4.52 -16.40
C ILE A 255 20.61 -3.89 -15.12
N LYS A 256 19.33 -3.50 -15.12
CA LYS A 256 18.72 -2.77 -14.00
C LYS A 256 17.29 -3.23 -13.75
N THR A 257 16.94 -3.33 -12.47
CA THR A 257 15.55 -3.32 -12.02
C THR A 257 15.12 -1.87 -11.75
N ARG A 258 13.86 -1.54 -12.04
CA ARG A 258 13.30 -0.19 -11.99
C ARG A 258 11.82 -0.27 -11.59
N ASN A 259 11.25 0.88 -11.24
CA ASN A 259 9.82 1.00 -10.95
C ASN A 259 9.30 -0.02 -9.91
N LEU A 260 10.14 -0.34 -8.92
CA LEU A 260 9.78 -1.28 -7.86
C LEU A 260 8.55 -0.77 -7.09
N ALA A 261 7.54 -1.62 -6.97
CA ALA A 261 6.34 -1.37 -6.17
C ALA A 261 5.90 -2.64 -5.43
N ASN A 262 4.80 -2.53 -4.68
CA ASN A 262 4.20 -3.62 -3.91
C ASN A 262 5.17 -4.38 -2.98
N GLY A 263 6.16 -3.66 -2.44
CA GLY A 263 7.14 -4.22 -1.51
C GLY A 263 8.28 -4.99 -2.19
N ALA A 264 8.49 -4.84 -3.50
CA ALA A 264 9.66 -5.37 -4.18
C ALA A 264 10.96 -4.81 -3.60
N ASP A 265 11.91 -5.72 -3.38
CA ASP A 265 13.30 -5.46 -3.03
C ASP A 265 14.09 -6.50 -3.83
N THR A 266 14.81 -6.06 -4.85
CA THR A 266 15.32 -6.97 -5.89
C THR A 266 16.73 -7.42 -5.57
N ILE A 267 17.03 -8.70 -5.77
CA ILE A 267 18.39 -9.19 -5.97
C ILE A 267 18.54 -9.58 -7.44
N LEU A 268 19.55 -9.02 -8.09
CA LEU A 268 19.90 -9.28 -9.48
C LEU A 268 21.17 -10.13 -9.57
N GLN A 269 21.15 -11.12 -10.45
CA GLN A 269 22.27 -12.01 -10.73
C GLN A 269 22.47 -12.18 -12.24
N VAL A 270 23.73 -12.22 -12.68
CA VAL A 270 24.10 -12.56 -14.06
C VAL A 270 24.85 -13.88 -14.06
N TYR A 271 24.44 -14.78 -14.93
CA TYR A 271 25.01 -16.10 -15.13
C TYR A 271 25.62 -16.22 -16.53
N ASP A 272 26.66 -17.06 -16.63
CA ASP A 272 27.37 -17.37 -17.87
C ASP A 272 26.48 -18.15 -18.85
N THR A 273 27.03 -18.39 -20.03
CA THR A 273 26.40 -19.06 -21.17
C THR A 273 25.95 -20.50 -20.90
N ASP A 274 26.45 -21.12 -19.83
CA ASP A 274 26.02 -22.43 -19.35
C ASP A 274 24.72 -22.38 -18.52
N GLY A 275 24.25 -21.17 -18.17
CA GLY A 275 23.06 -20.94 -17.34
C GLY A 275 23.22 -21.31 -15.87
N THR A 276 24.45 -21.56 -15.38
CA THR A 276 24.69 -22.06 -14.02
C THR A 276 25.84 -21.38 -13.30
N THR A 277 26.85 -20.91 -14.03
CA THR A 277 28.02 -20.22 -13.48
C THR A 277 27.65 -18.77 -13.18
N LEU A 278 27.58 -18.40 -11.90
CA LEU A 278 27.31 -17.02 -11.47
C LEU A 278 28.51 -16.12 -11.78
N LEU A 279 28.28 -15.03 -12.51
CA LEU A 279 29.30 -14.05 -12.91
C LEU A 279 29.24 -12.76 -12.08
N ALA A 280 28.03 -12.29 -11.75
CA ALA A 280 27.84 -11.07 -10.99
C ALA A 280 26.56 -11.12 -10.16
N THR A 281 26.52 -10.35 -9.07
CA THR A 281 25.33 -10.18 -8.23
C THR A 281 25.29 -8.76 -7.67
N ASN A 282 24.08 -8.22 -7.53
CA ASN A 282 23.82 -6.96 -6.84
C ASN A 282 22.44 -7.02 -6.18
N ASP A 283 22.36 -6.50 -4.96
CA ASP A 283 21.14 -6.38 -4.16
C ASP A 283 20.61 -4.97 -4.36
N ASP A 284 21.28 -4.00 -3.72
CA ASP A 284 21.03 -2.57 -3.93
C ASP A 284 22.03 -1.95 -4.90
N ALA A 285 21.55 -1.20 -5.90
CA ALA A 285 22.41 -0.42 -6.79
C ALA A 285 23.17 0.68 -6.02
N THR A 286 22.53 1.24 -4.99
CA THR A 286 23.11 2.23 -4.07
C THR A 286 22.42 2.13 -2.71
N SER A 287 23.03 2.65 -1.65
CA SER A 287 22.44 2.63 -0.29
C SER A 287 21.12 3.42 -0.13
N SER A 288 20.61 4.06 -1.18
CA SER A 288 19.36 4.84 -1.17
C SER A 288 18.24 4.19 -1.98
N THR A 289 18.43 3.00 -2.55
CA THR A 289 17.43 2.32 -3.37
C THR A 289 17.54 0.81 -3.20
N VAL A 290 16.39 0.13 -3.14
CA VAL A 290 16.25 -1.33 -3.10
C VAL A 290 16.18 -1.97 -4.50
N ALA A 291 16.56 -1.19 -5.51
CA ALA A 291 16.61 -1.60 -6.90
C ALA A 291 18.04 -1.98 -7.25
N SER A 292 18.24 -3.08 -7.95
CA SER A 292 19.55 -3.59 -8.33
C SER A 292 20.04 -3.04 -9.66
N ALA A 293 21.36 -2.99 -9.81
CA ALA A 293 22.03 -2.69 -11.07
C ALA A 293 23.34 -3.47 -11.20
N ILE A 294 23.56 -4.06 -12.37
CA ILE A 294 24.84 -4.71 -12.73
C ILE A 294 25.35 -4.11 -14.04
N GLN A 295 26.60 -3.65 -14.02
CA GLN A 295 27.40 -3.43 -15.23
C GLN A 295 28.16 -4.72 -15.54
N PHE A 296 27.99 -5.26 -16.74
CA PHE A 296 28.45 -6.57 -17.13
C PHE A 296 29.17 -6.55 -18.48
N THR A 297 30.40 -7.07 -18.55
CA THR A 297 31.12 -7.23 -19.82
C THR A 297 30.95 -8.67 -20.34
N ALA A 298 30.36 -8.83 -21.52
CA ALA A 298 30.21 -10.14 -22.13
C ALA A 298 31.57 -10.68 -22.61
N SER A 299 31.87 -11.93 -22.26
CA SER A 299 33.13 -12.61 -22.60
C SER A 299 33.13 -13.22 -24.01
N ALA A 300 31.95 -13.46 -24.58
CA ALA A 300 31.75 -14.06 -25.90
C ALA A 300 30.46 -13.55 -26.56
N ASP A 301 30.36 -13.72 -27.87
CA ASP A 301 29.10 -13.54 -28.61
C ASP A 301 28.18 -14.71 -28.30
N ALA A 302 27.36 -14.57 -27.25
CA ALA A 302 26.58 -15.67 -26.70
C ALA A 302 25.37 -15.19 -25.87
N THR A 303 24.50 -16.14 -25.54
CA THR A 303 23.36 -15.89 -24.64
C THR A 303 23.80 -15.98 -23.19
N TYR A 304 23.50 -14.94 -22.41
CA TYR A 304 23.69 -14.88 -20.96
C TYR A 304 22.34 -14.91 -20.26
N TYR A 305 22.35 -15.32 -18.99
CA TYR A 305 21.14 -15.48 -18.20
C TYR A 305 21.15 -14.51 -17.03
N ILE A 306 19.96 -14.01 -16.69
CA ILE A 306 19.72 -13.13 -15.57
C ILE A 306 18.74 -13.85 -14.66
N LYS A 307 18.99 -13.78 -13.36
CA LYS A 307 18.02 -14.17 -12.36
C LYS A 307 17.69 -12.95 -11.51
N THR A 308 16.42 -12.68 -11.34
CA THR A 308 15.89 -11.77 -10.34
C THR A 308 15.12 -12.56 -9.31
N TYR A 309 15.25 -12.19 -8.04
CA TYR A 309 14.42 -12.72 -6.97
C TYR A 309 14.37 -11.69 -5.85
N ARG A 310 13.34 -11.79 -5.02
CA ARG A 310 13.16 -10.83 -3.92
C ARG A 310 14.18 -11.04 -2.80
N TYR A 311 14.68 -9.94 -2.22
CA TYR A 311 15.41 -9.98 -0.95
C TYR A 311 14.50 -10.51 0.17
N GLU A 312 15.07 -11.36 1.04
CA GLU A 312 14.37 -11.90 2.20
C GLU A 312 14.57 -10.96 3.40
N ASP A 313 13.59 -10.09 3.64
CA ASP A 313 13.64 -9.12 4.73
C ASP A 313 13.85 -9.81 6.10
N THR A 314 14.62 -9.17 6.96
CA THR A 314 14.81 -9.63 8.36
C THR A 314 13.49 -9.63 9.16
N ILE A 315 12.53 -8.83 8.69
CA ILE A 315 11.15 -8.73 9.14
C ILE A 315 10.30 -8.90 7.87
N PRO A 316 9.70 -10.09 7.62
CA PRO A 316 9.04 -10.37 6.35
C PRO A 316 7.72 -9.58 6.28
N ILE A 317 7.82 -8.34 5.80
CA ILE A 317 6.67 -7.44 5.56
C ILE A 317 6.11 -7.59 4.15
N GLY A 318 6.84 -8.25 3.25
CA GLY A 318 6.41 -8.56 1.89
C GLY A 318 7.04 -9.87 1.43
N ARG A 319 6.31 -10.63 0.62
CA ARG A 319 6.79 -11.85 -0.07
C ARG A 319 6.46 -11.83 -1.57
N TYR A 320 5.83 -10.75 -2.00
CA TYR A 320 5.50 -10.39 -3.37
C TYR A 320 6.14 -9.05 -3.69
N GLY A 321 5.90 -8.57 -4.90
CA GLY A 321 6.31 -7.25 -5.37
C GLY A 321 6.36 -7.22 -6.89
N ASP A 322 6.42 -6.04 -7.47
CA ASP A 322 6.55 -5.87 -8.91
C ASP A 322 7.72 -4.95 -9.24
N PHE A 323 8.28 -5.14 -10.44
CA PHE A 323 9.40 -4.37 -10.94
C PHE A 323 9.48 -4.42 -12.47
N ASP A 324 10.21 -3.48 -13.05
CA ASP A 324 10.58 -3.51 -14.46
C ASP A 324 12.06 -3.90 -14.62
N LEU A 325 12.34 -4.90 -15.45
CA LEU A 325 13.68 -5.24 -15.90
C LEU A 325 14.03 -4.46 -17.17
N THR A 326 15.27 -3.99 -17.25
CA THR A 326 15.82 -3.31 -18.43
C THR A 326 17.26 -3.74 -18.67
N ILE A 327 17.61 -3.93 -19.95
CA ILE A 327 18.97 -4.21 -20.39
C ILE A 327 19.31 -3.21 -21.49
N SER A 328 20.49 -2.60 -21.41
CA SER A 328 20.97 -1.64 -22.41
C SER A 328 22.48 -1.76 -22.60
N ASP A 329 22.96 -1.61 -23.83
CA ASP A 329 24.40 -1.49 -24.12
C ASP A 329 24.94 -0.19 -23.49
N ILE A 330 26.10 -0.28 -22.83
CA ILE A 330 26.88 0.88 -22.43
C ILE A 330 27.77 1.24 -23.62
N ASN A 331 27.22 2.12 -24.47
CA ASN A 331 27.93 2.65 -25.63
C ASN A 331 29.11 3.55 -25.20
N HIS A 332 30.29 2.96 -25.01
CA HIS A 332 31.48 3.74 -24.67
C HIS A 332 31.88 4.66 -25.83
N PRO A 333 32.23 5.94 -25.53
CA PRO A 333 32.78 6.83 -26.54
C PRO A 333 34.12 6.28 -27.03
N SER A 334 34.27 6.12 -28.33
CA SER A 334 35.51 5.68 -28.96
C SER A 334 36.09 6.81 -29.83
N ILE A 335 37.42 6.90 -29.92
CA ILE A 335 38.08 7.88 -30.79
C ILE A 335 38.75 7.12 -31.93
N THR A 336 38.39 7.45 -33.16
CA THR A 336 38.97 6.86 -34.37
C THR A 336 40.05 7.76 -34.98
N SER A 337 39.91 9.09 -34.90
CA SER A 337 40.95 10.01 -35.39
C SER A 337 40.94 11.39 -34.73
N LEU A 338 42.07 12.08 -34.85
CA LEU A 338 42.31 13.44 -34.36
C LEU A 338 42.92 14.30 -35.48
N SER A 339 42.46 15.54 -35.63
CA SER A 339 43.03 16.50 -36.59
C SER A 339 43.05 17.93 -36.03
N PRO A 340 44.24 18.52 -35.79
CA PRO A 340 45.56 17.92 -35.95
C PRO A 340 45.83 16.81 -34.90
N SER A 341 46.55 15.74 -35.29
CA SER A 341 46.90 14.62 -34.41
C SER A 341 48.13 14.89 -33.52
N GLY A 342 48.64 16.12 -33.52
CA GLY A 342 49.76 16.55 -32.70
C GLY A 342 49.82 18.07 -32.58
N GLY A 343 50.42 18.55 -31.50
CA GLY A 343 50.52 19.97 -31.20
C GLY A 343 51.46 20.26 -30.01
N SER A 344 51.64 21.54 -29.69
CA SER A 344 52.42 21.95 -28.51
C SER A 344 51.69 21.58 -27.22
N VAL A 345 52.43 21.10 -26.21
CA VAL A 345 51.90 20.86 -24.84
C VAL A 345 51.39 22.14 -24.17
N SER A 346 51.76 23.32 -24.69
CA SER A 346 51.23 24.61 -24.23
C SER A 346 49.77 24.86 -24.63
N GLY A 347 49.18 24.03 -25.49
CA GLY A 347 47.79 24.16 -25.94
C GLY A 347 47.56 25.26 -26.98
N GLY A 348 46.29 25.63 -27.18
CA GLY A 348 45.86 26.71 -28.10
C GLY A 348 45.38 26.26 -29.48
N TYR A 349 45.27 24.95 -29.73
CA TYR A 349 44.79 24.39 -30.99
C TYR A 349 43.34 23.96 -30.87
N THR A 350 42.56 24.18 -31.93
CA THR A 350 41.28 23.49 -32.15
C THR A 350 41.57 22.10 -32.71
N VAL A 351 40.96 21.06 -32.14
CA VAL A 351 41.19 19.67 -32.55
C VAL A 351 39.85 19.04 -32.91
N ASN A 352 39.71 18.64 -34.17
CA ASN A 352 38.58 17.82 -34.58
C ASN A 352 38.81 16.39 -34.16
N ILE A 353 37.87 15.83 -33.41
CA ILE A 353 37.89 14.44 -32.95
C ILE A 353 36.80 13.70 -33.71
N THR A 354 37.17 12.62 -34.40
CA THR A 354 36.21 11.68 -34.99
C THR A 354 36.19 10.42 -34.17
N GLY A 355 35.01 9.84 -34.01
CA GLY A 355 34.80 8.69 -33.15
C GLY A 355 33.38 8.18 -33.27
N ASP A 356 32.94 7.47 -32.24
CA ASP A 356 31.58 6.95 -32.12
C ASP A 356 31.08 7.17 -30.69
N ASN A 357 29.76 7.15 -30.51
CA ASN A 357 29.07 7.22 -29.21
C ASN A 357 29.40 8.48 -28.39
N PHE A 358 29.58 9.63 -29.06
CA PHE A 358 29.71 10.90 -28.36
C PHE A 358 28.35 11.46 -27.94
N GLU A 359 28.21 11.76 -26.66
CA GLU A 359 26.98 12.31 -26.07
C GLU A 359 27.18 13.70 -25.45
N SER A 360 26.07 14.42 -25.28
CA SER A 360 26.09 15.77 -24.70
C SER A 360 26.61 15.75 -23.27
N GLY A 361 27.47 16.71 -22.91
CA GLY A 361 28.07 16.81 -21.59
C GLY A 361 29.37 16.02 -21.41
N LEU A 362 29.87 15.34 -22.46
CA LEU A 362 31.19 14.74 -22.43
C LEU A 362 32.30 15.77 -22.16
N THR A 363 33.36 15.31 -21.52
CA THR A 363 34.59 16.08 -21.29
C THR A 363 35.73 15.45 -22.08
N VAL A 364 36.58 16.29 -22.68
CA VAL A 364 37.78 15.82 -23.39
C VAL A 364 39.02 16.24 -22.61
N SER A 365 39.97 15.31 -22.46
CA SER A 365 41.29 15.58 -21.88
C SER A 365 42.39 15.04 -22.79
N PHE A 366 43.49 15.78 -22.91
CA PHE A 366 44.71 15.34 -23.58
C PHE A 366 45.77 15.04 -22.52
N GLY A 367 45.96 13.77 -22.18
CA GLY A 367 46.76 13.37 -21.03
C GLY A 367 46.11 13.85 -19.73
N VAL A 368 46.80 14.69 -18.97
CA VAL A 368 46.29 15.29 -17.71
C VAL A 368 45.62 16.64 -17.91
N TYR A 369 45.59 17.17 -19.13
CA TYR A 369 45.08 18.51 -19.42
C TYR A 369 43.63 18.43 -19.95
N ALA A 370 42.68 18.91 -19.14
CA ALA A 370 41.29 19.07 -19.57
C ALA A 370 41.17 20.18 -20.62
N THR A 371 40.33 19.96 -21.63
CA THR A 371 40.00 20.96 -22.65
C THR A 371 39.05 22.01 -22.08
N THR A 372 39.20 23.27 -22.52
CA THR A 372 38.38 24.40 -22.03
C THR A 372 37.15 24.67 -22.88
N GLY A 373 37.05 24.04 -24.05
CA GLY A 373 35.89 24.12 -24.94
C GLY A 373 35.77 22.81 -25.71
N VAL A 374 34.60 22.18 -25.59
CA VAL A 374 34.24 20.99 -26.34
C VAL A 374 32.92 21.27 -27.02
N THR A 375 32.89 21.14 -28.34
CA THR A 375 31.66 21.23 -29.12
C THR A 375 31.31 19.84 -29.64
N LEU A 376 30.16 19.31 -29.20
CA LEU A 376 29.58 18.11 -29.81
C LEU A 376 28.93 18.50 -31.14
N ASN A 377 29.52 18.07 -32.26
CA ASN A 377 28.95 18.31 -33.58
C ASN A 377 27.91 17.24 -33.95
N SER A 378 28.21 15.98 -33.61
CA SER A 378 27.33 14.82 -33.77
C SER A 378 27.85 13.66 -32.92
N ALA A 379 27.11 12.55 -32.86
CA ALA A 379 27.54 11.32 -32.17
C ALA A 379 28.89 10.76 -32.65
N THR A 380 29.42 11.22 -33.78
CA THR A 380 30.70 10.78 -34.35
C THR A 380 31.73 11.90 -34.52
N SER A 381 31.45 13.14 -34.07
CA SER A 381 32.37 14.28 -34.25
C SER A 381 32.31 15.31 -33.13
N LEU A 382 33.51 15.73 -32.66
CA LEU A 382 33.75 16.84 -31.72
C LEU A 382 34.72 17.87 -32.32
N THR A 383 34.66 19.10 -31.81
CA THR A 383 35.63 20.17 -32.09
C THR A 383 36.09 20.87 -30.82
#